data_AF-A0A420HZ21-F1
#
_entry.id   AF-A0A420HZ21-F1
#
_cell.length_a   1.000
_cell.length_b   1.000
_cell.length_c   1.000
_cell.angle_alpha   90.00
_cell.angle_beta   90.00
_cell.angle_gamma   90.00
#
_symmetry.space_group_name_H-M   'P 1'
#
loop_
_entity.id
_entity.type
_entity.pdbx_description
1 polymer ?
#
loop_
_entity_poly.entity_id
_entity_poly.type
_entity_poly.pdbx_seq_one_letter_code
_entity_poly.pdbx_strand_id
1 'polypeptide(L)'
;MSNSLLSRKRDLVYFVHFLFALPFMFLIDLQVIYDPSLVPAFLKKAKGFYVERYKDRFFVDPPPFFKLFVWSELLVQAPVMLWSLGGLYRNSPNVPLIILPFALLVFIATLTCMVEFLHWDISWHEKFDLTTLYGPYLILCRRRVFITQKPGN
;
A
#
# COMPACT_ATOMS: atom_id res chain seq x y z
N MET A 1 22.34 5.18 -23.40
CA MET A 1 20.89 5.06 -23.66
C MET A 1 20.26 4.42 -22.44
N SER A 2 19.20 5.01 -21.87
CA SER A 2 18.47 4.35 -20.79
C SER A 2 17.82 3.09 -21.35
N ASN A 3 18.07 1.94 -20.71
CA ASN A 3 17.39 0.71 -21.04
C ASN A 3 15.86 0.93 -20.95
N SER A 4 15.09 0.35 -21.88
CA SER A 4 13.63 0.39 -21.81
C SER A 4 13.14 -0.17 -20.45
N LEU A 5 12.07 0.39 -19.90
CA LEU A 5 11.47 -0.12 -18.65
C LEU A 5 11.09 -1.61 -18.79
N LEU A 6 10.70 -2.04 -20.00
CA LEU A 6 10.33 -3.42 -20.28
C LEU A 6 11.49 -4.41 -20.13
N SER A 7 12.75 -3.97 -20.32
CA SER A 7 13.91 -4.82 -20.09
C SER A 7 14.32 -4.87 -18.61
N ARG A 8 13.95 -3.87 -17.82
CA ARG A 8 14.16 -3.82 -16.36
C ARG A 8 13.00 -4.46 -15.60
N LYS A 9 12.93 -5.80 -15.63
CA LYS A 9 11.82 -6.59 -15.04
C LYS A 9 11.44 -6.18 -13.60
N ARG A 10 12.43 -5.84 -12.76
CA ARG A 10 12.19 -5.43 -11.36
C ARG A 10 11.54 -4.05 -11.26
N ASP A 11 12.06 -3.09 -12.01
CA ASP A 11 11.52 -1.74 -12.07
C ASP A 11 10.12 -1.74 -12.68
N LEU A 12 9.87 -2.62 -13.66
CA LEU A 12 8.54 -2.82 -14.23
C LEU A 12 7.54 -3.32 -13.16
N VAL A 13 7.92 -4.28 -12.31
CA VAL A 13 7.07 -4.76 -11.21
C VAL A 13 6.73 -3.61 -10.25
N TYR A 14 7.72 -2.79 -9.87
CA TYR A 14 7.46 -1.63 -9.00
C TYR A 14 6.61 -0.57 -9.66
N PHE A 15 6.85 -0.30 -10.94
CA PHE A 15 6.09 0.66 -11.72
C PHE A 15 4.62 0.23 -11.80
N VAL A 16 4.36 -1.02 -12.18
CA VAL A 16 3.00 -1.58 -12.24
C VAL A 16 2.34 -1.56 -10.88
N HIS A 17 3.06 -1.95 -9.82
CA HIS A 17 2.51 -1.90 -8.47
C HIS A 17 2.11 -0.47 -8.07
N PHE A 18 2.96 0.54 -8.27
CA PHE A 18 2.60 1.93 -7.95
C PHE A 18 1.48 2.48 -8.83
N LEU A 19 1.44 2.07 -10.10
CA LEU A 19 0.41 2.49 -11.05
C LEU A 19 -0.98 2.07 -10.60
N PHE A 20 -1.11 0.87 -10.00
CA PHE A 20 -2.37 0.40 -9.44
C PHE A 20 -2.58 0.85 -7.98
N ALA A 21 -1.54 0.73 -7.14
CA ALA A 21 -1.66 1.07 -5.71
C ALA A 21 -2.07 2.52 -5.49
N LEU A 22 -1.51 3.46 -6.25
CA LEU A 22 -1.81 4.89 -6.10
C LEU A 22 -3.31 5.19 -6.27
N PRO A 23 -3.98 4.87 -7.40
CA PRO A 23 -5.41 5.12 -7.52
C PRO A 23 -6.24 4.27 -6.54
N PHE A 24 -5.88 3.01 -6.28
CA PHE A 24 -6.64 2.17 -5.33
C PHE A 24 -6.63 2.76 -3.91
N MET A 25 -5.50 3.28 -3.46
CA MET A 25 -5.37 3.94 -2.16
C MET A 25 -6.32 5.15 -2.05
N PHE A 26 -6.39 6.00 -3.08
CA PHE A 26 -7.37 7.12 -3.11
C PHE A 26 -8.82 6.63 -3.14
N LEU A 27 -9.10 5.53 -3.85
CA LEU A 27 -10.47 5.04 -4.01
C LEU A 27 -10.98 4.27 -2.80
N ILE A 28 -10.12 3.57 -2.06
CA ILE A 28 -10.50 2.66 -0.97
C ILE A 28 -9.96 3.16 0.37
N ASP A 29 -8.64 3.23 0.54
CA ASP A 29 -8.00 3.47 1.84
C ASP A 29 -8.38 4.86 2.41
N LEU A 30 -8.36 5.90 1.57
CA LEU A 30 -8.70 7.26 1.98
C LEU A 30 -10.19 7.46 2.33
N GLN A 31 -11.08 6.51 2.02
CA GLN A 31 -12.48 6.57 2.46
C GLN A 31 -12.63 6.53 4.00
N VAL A 32 -11.55 6.22 4.73
CA VAL A 32 -11.48 6.29 6.20
C VAL A 32 -11.49 7.74 6.68
N ILE A 33 -10.94 8.67 5.89
CA ILE A 33 -10.79 10.09 6.24
C ILE A 33 -11.65 11.02 5.37
N TYR A 34 -12.22 10.53 4.26
CA TYR A 34 -13.12 11.33 3.43
C TYR A 34 -14.41 11.69 4.15
N ASP A 35 -14.90 12.89 3.85
CA ASP A 35 -16.26 13.28 4.20
C ASP A 35 -17.25 12.38 3.43
N PRO A 36 -18.20 11.71 4.10
CA PRO A 36 -19.18 10.85 3.45
C PRO A 36 -19.97 11.54 2.34
N SER A 37 -20.17 12.86 2.38
CA SER A 37 -20.87 13.62 1.34
C SER A 37 -20.10 13.68 0.01
N LEU A 38 -18.78 13.59 0.04
CA LEU A 38 -17.91 13.68 -1.14
C LEU A 38 -17.70 12.33 -1.82
N VAL A 39 -17.99 11.22 -1.14
CA VAL A 39 -17.77 9.87 -1.68
C VAL A 39 -18.93 9.47 -2.61
N PRO A 40 -18.66 9.17 -3.90
CA PRO A 40 -19.67 8.68 -4.83
C PRO A 40 -20.37 7.40 -4.33
N ALA A 41 -21.64 7.23 -4.70
CA ALA A 41 -22.45 6.09 -4.27
C ALA A 41 -21.83 4.73 -4.62
N PHE A 42 -21.17 4.60 -5.77
CA PHE A 42 -20.51 3.35 -6.17
C PHE A 42 -19.34 2.98 -5.26
N LEU A 43 -18.55 3.96 -4.80
CA LEU A 43 -17.44 3.73 -3.87
C LEU A 43 -17.92 3.35 -2.47
N LYS A 44 -19.02 3.98 -2.00
CA LYS A 44 -19.68 3.56 -0.77
C LYS A 44 -20.17 2.12 -0.84
N LYS A 45 -20.76 1.72 -1.97
CA LYS A 45 -21.20 0.34 -2.19
C LYS A 45 -20.03 -0.64 -2.22
N ALA A 46 -18.93 -0.28 -2.86
CA ALA A 46 -17.71 -1.08 -2.88
C ALA A 46 -17.12 -1.25 -1.47
N LYS A 47 -17.04 -0.17 -0.68
CA LYS A 47 -16.63 -0.22 0.73
C LYS A 47 -17.58 -1.07 1.57
N GLY A 48 -18.89 -0.95 1.37
CA GLY A 48 -19.89 -1.77 2.04
C GLY A 48 -19.70 -3.26 1.77
N PHE A 49 -19.54 -3.63 0.49
CA PHE A 49 -19.24 -5.01 0.08
C PHE A 49 -17.92 -5.52 0.71
N TYR A 50 -16.88 -4.69 0.73
CA TYR A 50 -15.60 -5.03 1.35
C TYR A 50 -15.75 -5.30 2.86
N VAL A 51 -16.39 -4.39 3.59
CA VAL A 51 -16.63 -4.53 5.04
C VAL A 51 -17.48 -5.76 5.33
N GLU A 52 -18.50 -6.03 4.51
CA GLU A 52 -19.35 -7.20 4.66
C GLU A 52 -18.59 -8.51 4.46
N ARG A 53 -17.72 -8.55 3.45
CA ARG A 53 -16.95 -9.73 3.04
C ARG A 53 -15.77 -10.05 3.96
N TYR A 54 -15.06 -9.04 4.44
CA TYR A 54 -13.81 -9.20 5.20
C TYR A 54 -13.94 -8.88 6.69
N LYS A 55 -15.07 -8.29 7.12
CA LYS A 55 -15.31 -7.87 8.52
C LYS A 55 -14.19 -7.00 9.10
N ASP A 56 -13.55 -6.24 8.22
CA ASP A 56 -12.43 -5.40 8.55
C ASP A 56 -12.88 -4.21 9.40
N ARG A 57 -12.57 -4.26 10.70
CA ARG A 57 -13.00 -3.25 11.67
C ARG A 57 -12.32 -1.90 11.42
N PHE A 58 -11.18 -1.86 10.74
CA PHE A 58 -10.50 -0.61 10.41
C PHE A 58 -11.37 0.33 9.56
N PHE A 59 -12.27 -0.21 8.75
CA PHE A 59 -13.15 0.58 7.90
C PHE A 59 -14.54 0.85 8.52
N VAL A 60 -14.81 0.28 9.71
CA VAL A 60 -16.05 0.44 10.48
C VAL A 60 -15.83 1.43 11.63
N ASP A 61 -14.86 1.13 12.49
CA ASP A 61 -14.49 1.95 13.65
C ASP A 61 -12.96 2.11 13.70
N PRO A 62 -12.39 3.01 12.87
CA PRO A 62 -10.95 3.17 12.72
C PRO A 62 -10.30 3.70 14.01
N PRO A 63 -9.35 2.95 14.62
CA PRO A 63 -8.61 3.44 15.76
C PRO A 63 -7.71 4.63 15.34
N PRO A 64 -7.32 5.52 16.29
CA PRO A 64 -6.55 6.71 15.97
C PRO A 64 -5.23 6.45 15.23
N PHE A 65 -4.52 5.37 15.58
CA PHE A 65 -3.26 5.01 14.90
C PHE A 65 -3.48 4.62 13.44
N PHE A 66 -4.63 4.01 13.10
CA PHE A 66 -4.93 3.63 11.73
C PHE A 66 -5.19 4.87 10.89
N LYS A 67 -5.91 5.87 11.43
CA LYS A 67 -6.07 7.17 10.77
C LYS A 67 -4.73 7.85 10.53
N LEU A 68 -3.78 7.76 11.47
CA LEU A 68 -2.42 8.27 11.28
C LEU A 68 -1.73 7.60 10.08
N PHE A 69 -1.86 6.28 9.93
CA PHE A 69 -1.32 5.59 8.77
C PHE A 69 -2.00 6.01 7.46
N VAL A 70 -3.32 6.16 7.41
CA VAL A 70 -4.03 6.68 6.23
C VAL A 70 -3.61 8.12 5.88
N TRP A 71 -3.36 8.97 6.88
CA TRP A 71 -2.79 10.30 6.64
C TRP A 71 -1.36 10.21 6.09
N SER A 72 -0.55 9.28 6.59
CA SER A 72 0.79 9.03 6.06
C SER A 72 0.74 8.52 4.61
N GLU A 73 -0.29 7.75 4.27
CA GLU A 73 -0.53 7.28 2.90
C GLU A 73 -0.75 8.47 1.97
N LEU A 74 -1.62 9.40 2.35
CA LEU A 74 -1.89 10.59 1.55
C LEU A 74 -0.69 11.55 1.48
N LEU A 75 -0.03 11.82 2.59
CA LEU A 75 0.98 12.89 2.69
C LEU A 75 2.40 12.46 2.34
N VAL A 76 2.74 11.19 2.54
CA VAL A 76 4.10 10.66 2.34
C VAL A 76 4.11 9.63 1.22
N GLN A 77 3.24 8.63 1.29
CA GLN A 77 3.28 7.52 0.35
C GLN A 77 2.82 7.93 -1.04
N ALA A 78 1.73 8.68 -1.17
CA ALA A 78 1.19 9.11 -2.46
C ALA A 78 2.19 9.97 -3.26
N PRO A 79 2.83 11.01 -2.69
CA PRO A 79 3.85 11.77 -3.40
C PRO A 79 5.06 10.92 -3.77
N VAL A 80 5.50 10.02 -2.88
CA VAL A 80 6.62 9.11 -3.17
C VAL A 80 6.28 8.14 -4.30
N MET A 81 5.08 7.56 -4.32
CA MET A 81 4.63 6.67 -5.39
C MET A 81 4.55 7.41 -6.72
N LEU A 82 3.98 8.61 -6.75
CA LEU A 82 3.87 9.43 -7.95
C LEU A 82 5.25 9.85 -8.49
N TRP A 83 6.15 10.31 -7.61
CA TRP A 83 7.52 10.62 -7.98
C TRP A 83 8.27 9.38 -8.49
N SER A 84 8.08 8.24 -7.83
CA SER A 84 8.73 6.97 -8.20
C SER A 84 8.28 6.48 -9.56
N LEU A 85 7.02 6.68 -9.98
CA LEU A 85 6.57 6.36 -11.34
C LEU A 85 7.41 7.09 -12.39
N GLY A 86 7.61 8.41 -12.22
CA GLY A 86 8.45 9.21 -13.10
C GLY A 86 9.94 8.82 -13.02
N GLY A 87 10.44 8.56 -11.81
CA GLY A 87 11.82 8.13 -11.59
C GLY A 87 12.14 6.78 -12.22
N LEU A 88 11.25 5.79 -12.06
CA LEU A 88 11.37 4.46 -12.66
C LEU A 88 11.30 4.52 -14.18
N TYR A 89 10.40 5.34 -14.74
CA TYR A 89 10.32 5.55 -16.20
C TYR A 89 11.64 6.09 -16.76
N ARG A 90 12.27 7.05 -16.07
CA ARG A 90 13.54 7.68 -16.48
C ARG A 90 14.80 6.93 -16.06
N ASN A 91 14.69 5.80 -15.36
CA ASN A 91 15.83 5.07 -14.78
C ASN A 91 16.69 5.91 -13.83
N SER A 92 16.06 6.71 -12.96
CA SER A 92 16.78 7.58 -12.04
C SER A 92 17.49 6.77 -10.94
N PRO A 93 18.79 7.02 -10.67
CA PRO A 93 19.55 6.29 -9.66
C PRO A 93 19.09 6.56 -8.22
N ASN A 94 18.31 7.62 -8.00
CA ASN A 94 17.84 8.00 -6.67
C ASN A 94 16.61 7.20 -6.22
N VAL A 95 15.95 6.50 -7.14
CA VAL A 95 14.69 5.79 -6.86
C VAL A 95 14.82 4.75 -5.75
N PRO A 96 15.85 3.87 -5.74
CA PRO A 96 16.02 2.91 -4.65
C PRO A 96 16.19 3.55 -3.28
N LEU A 97 16.87 4.71 -3.22
CA LEU A 97 17.13 5.42 -1.95
C LEU A 97 15.83 5.92 -1.31
N ILE A 98 14.86 6.36 -2.11
CA ILE A 98 13.57 6.86 -1.62
C ILE A 98 12.57 5.72 -1.37
N ILE A 99 12.60 4.67 -2.21
CA ILE A 99 11.69 3.52 -2.05
C ILE A 99 11.99 2.74 -0.75
N LEU A 100 13.23 2.72 -0.26
CA LEU A 100 13.60 1.98 0.95
C LEU A 100 12.90 2.47 2.24
N PRO A 101 12.98 3.75 2.64
CA PRO A 101 12.25 4.24 3.81
C PRO A 101 10.73 4.16 3.61
N PHE A 102 10.25 4.35 2.37
CA PHE A 102 8.85 4.14 2.03
C PHE A 102 8.41 2.68 2.25
N ALA A 103 9.20 1.70 1.82
CA ALA A 103 8.90 0.29 2.02
C ALA A 103 8.91 -0.10 3.50
N LEU A 104 9.81 0.51 4.29
CA LEU A 104 9.84 0.32 5.74
C LEU A 104 8.57 0.88 6.39
N LEU A 105 8.12 2.08 6.00
CA LEU A 105 6.88 2.66 6.51
C LEU A 105 5.67 1.77 6.21
N VAL A 106 5.53 1.31 4.96
CA VAL A 106 4.46 0.39 4.54
C VAL A 106 4.53 -0.92 5.33
N PHE A 107 5.74 -1.46 5.54
CA PHE A 107 5.94 -2.68 6.34
C PHE A 107 5.46 -2.49 7.78
N ILE A 108 5.86 -1.41 8.44
CA ILE A 108 5.47 -1.12 9.82
C ILE A 108 3.96 -0.94 9.91
N ALA A 109 3.36 -0.12 9.05
CA ALA A 109 1.92 0.11 9.04
C ALA A 109 1.14 -1.21 8.86
N THR A 110 1.54 -2.02 7.86
CA THR A 110 0.90 -3.31 7.59
C THR A 110 1.07 -4.28 8.76
N LEU A 111 2.27 -4.35 9.36
CA LEU A 111 2.55 -5.22 10.49
C LEU A 111 1.72 -4.81 11.71
N THR A 112 1.61 -3.51 12.00
CA THR A 112 0.77 -2.99 13.08
C THR A 112 -0.69 -3.38 12.86
N CYS A 113 -1.23 -3.21 11.65
CA CYS A 113 -2.59 -3.63 11.32
C CYS A 113 -2.79 -5.14 11.49
N MET A 114 -1.81 -5.95 11.08
CA MET A 114 -1.86 -7.40 11.25
C MET A 114 -1.85 -7.82 12.72
N VAL A 115 -0.98 -7.23 13.52
CA VAL A 115 -0.94 -7.49 14.97
C VAL A 115 -2.26 -7.10 15.61
N GLU A 116 -2.83 -5.96 15.26
CA GLU A 116 -4.11 -5.50 15.80
C GLU A 116 -5.25 -6.47 15.48
N PHE A 117 -5.47 -6.86 14.22
CA PHE A 117 -6.61 -7.72 13.89
C PHE A 117 -6.49 -9.14 14.45
N LEU A 118 -5.26 -9.60 14.73
CA LEU A 118 -5.05 -10.89 15.39
C LEU A 118 -5.65 -10.92 16.80
N HIS A 119 -5.74 -9.76 17.47
CA HIS A 119 -6.36 -9.60 18.78
C HIS A 119 -7.88 -9.39 18.71
N TRP A 120 -8.46 -9.22 17.52
CA TRP A 120 -9.92 -9.12 17.40
C TRP A 120 -10.59 -10.45 17.72
N ASP A 121 -11.77 -10.35 18.35
CA ASP A 121 -12.68 -11.46 18.57
C ASP A 121 -13.49 -11.73 17.29
N ILE A 122 -12.83 -12.40 16.34
CA ILE A 122 -13.37 -12.85 15.05
C ILE A 122 -12.89 -14.29 14.80
N SER A 123 -13.58 -15.01 13.92
CA SER A 123 -13.26 -16.40 13.63
C SER A 123 -11.89 -16.56 12.97
N TRP A 124 -11.31 -17.75 13.10
CA TRP A 124 -10.03 -18.09 12.44
C TRP A 124 -10.08 -17.94 10.92
N HIS A 125 -11.24 -18.20 10.30
CA HIS A 125 -11.42 -18.05 8.85
C HIS A 125 -11.37 -16.58 8.43
N GLU A 126 -12.01 -15.69 9.19
CA GLU A 126 -11.95 -14.24 8.92
C GLU A 126 -10.53 -13.70 9.11
N LYS A 127 -9.79 -14.17 10.13
CA LYS A 127 -8.37 -13.82 10.31
C LYS A 127 -7.50 -14.30 9.14
N PHE A 128 -7.79 -15.48 8.60
CA PHE A 128 -7.10 -15.98 7.42
C PHE A 128 -7.41 -15.13 6.19
N ASP A 129 -8.69 -14.81 5.94
CA ASP A 129 -9.10 -13.93 4.83
C ASP A 129 -8.40 -12.56 4.92
N LEU A 130 -8.36 -11.93 6.09
CA LEU A 130 -7.60 -10.69 6.31
C LEU A 130 -6.10 -10.88 6.05
N THR A 131 -5.51 -11.97 6.54
CA THR A 131 -4.09 -12.27 6.30
C THR A 131 -3.77 -12.44 4.81
N THR A 132 -4.68 -13.04 4.03
CA THR A 132 -4.49 -13.15 2.57
C THR A 132 -4.57 -11.80 1.86
N LEU A 133 -5.29 -10.85 2.44
CA LEU A 133 -5.39 -9.48 1.92
C LEU A 133 -4.15 -8.64 2.26
N TYR A 134 -3.71 -8.63 3.52
CA TYR A 134 -2.58 -7.80 3.98
C TYR A 134 -1.20 -8.45 3.73
N GLY A 135 -1.11 -9.78 3.81
CA GLY A 135 0.13 -10.54 3.71
C GLY A 135 0.98 -10.29 2.45
N PRO A 136 0.38 -10.16 1.25
CA PRO A 136 1.12 -9.83 0.03
C PRO A 136 1.93 -8.54 0.15
N TYR A 137 1.43 -7.52 0.86
CA TYR A 137 2.13 -6.25 1.05
C TYR A 137 3.38 -6.41 1.92
N LEU A 138 3.34 -7.24 2.97
CA LEU A 138 4.52 -7.55 3.78
C LEU A 138 5.61 -8.26 2.97
N ILE A 139 5.22 -9.24 2.15
CA ILE A 139 6.17 -9.99 1.31
C ILE A 139 6.85 -9.05 0.31
N LEU A 140 6.07 -8.14 -0.28
CA LEU A 140 6.54 -7.17 -1.25
C LEU A 140 7.50 -6.15 -0.60
N CYS A 141 7.21 -5.69 0.62
CA CYS A 141 8.10 -4.81 1.37
C CYS A 141 9.40 -5.52 1.80
N ARG A 142 9.33 -6.78 2.25
CA ARG A 142 10.54 -7.58 2.54
C ARG A 142 11.46 -7.65 1.34
N ARG A 143 10.90 -7.88 0.14
CA ARG A 143 11.70 -7.91 -1.10
C ARG A 143 12.28 -6.54 -1.47
N ARG A 144 11.70 -5.41 -1.03
CA ARG A 144 12.23 -4.05 -1.27
C ARG A 144 13.44 -3.71 -0.40
N VAL A 145 13.50 -4.20 0.84
CA VAL A 145 14.59 -3.87 1.79
C VAL A 145 15.94 -4.47 1.38
N PHE A 146 15.96 -5.61 0.68
CA PHE A 146 17.20 -6.28 0.25
C PHE A 146 17.73 -5.83 -1.12
N ILE A 147 17.26 -4.68 -1.63
CA ILE A 147 17.65 -4.18 -2.96
C ILE A 147 18.32 -2.82 -2.80
N THR A 148 19.36 -2.79 -1.97
CA THR A 148 20.47 -1.88 -2.21
C THR A 148 21.30 -2.50 -3.33
N GLN A 149 21.63 -1.65 -4.30
CA GLN A 149 22.28 -1.93 -5.57
C GLN A 149 23.28 -3.10 -5.54
N LYS A 150 23.18 -4.00 -6.53
CA LYS A 150 24.39 -4.68 -7.00
C LYS A 150 25.25 -3.55 -7.59
N PRO A 151 26.42 -3.22 -7.04
CA PRO A 151 27.30 -2.26 -7.68
C PRO A 151 27.60 -2.78 -9.09
N GLY A 152 27.49 -1.90 -10.08
CA GLY A 152 27.81 -2.25 -11.46
C GLY A 152 29.24 -2.76 -11.56
N ASN A 153 29.42 -3.87 -12.25
CA ASN A 153 30.67 -4.17 -12.95
C ASN A 153 30.78 -3.25 -14.17
#